data_AF-A0A3D5HF25-F1
#
_entry.id   AF-A0A3D5HF25-F1
#
_cell.length_a   1.000
_cell.length_b   1.000
_cell.length_c   1.000
_cell.angle_alpha   90.00
_cell.angle_beta   90.00
_cell.angle_gamma   90.00
#
_symmetry.space_group_name_H-M   'P 1'
#
loop_
_entity.id
_entity.type
_entity.pdbx_description
1 polymer ?
#
loop_
_entity_poly.entity_id
_entity_poly.type
_entity_poly.pdbx_seq_one_letter_code
_entity_poly.pdbx_strand_id
1 'polypeptide(L)' 'MNNEEKSPVQPVSGKIVPRYAGPSTFARLPEIRDVTSCDIALLGIPFDSGTSYRPGARFGPQAIRQASRHLRT' A
#
# COMPACT_ATOMS: atom_id res chain seq x y z
N MET A 1 29.73 -6.07 1.85
CA MET A 1 28.71 -5.27 1.13
C MET A 1 28.28 -4.17 2.06
N ASN A 2 28.59 -2.93 1.71
CA ASN A 2 28.42 -1.78 2.59
C ASN A 2 26.92 -1.58 2.87
N ASN A 3 26.51 -1.75 4.12
CA ASN A 3 25.21 -1.31 4.61
C ASN A 3 25.27 0.22 4.72
N GLU A 4 25.10 0.92 3.59
CA GLU A 4 24.66 2.31 3.67
C GLU A 4 23.32 2.31 4.43
N GLU A 5 23.17 3.22 5.39
CA GLU A 5 21.92 3.41 6.14
C GLU A 5 20.78 3.74 5.18
N LYS A 6 20.10 2.70 4.68
CA LYS A 6 18.86 2.86 3.92
C LYS A 6 17.77 3.30 4.89
N SER A 7 17.58 4.60 5.03
CA SER A 7 16.41 5.13 5.74
C SER A 7 15.17 4.90 4.88
N PRO A 8 14.21 4.07 5.31
CA PRO A 8 13.02 3.78 4.52
C PRO A 8 12.14 5.03 4.42
N VAL A 9 11.66 5.32 3.20
CA VAL A 9 10.74 6.43 2.96
C VAL A 9 9.43 6.16 3.70
N GLN A 10 9.08 7.05 4.63
CA GLN A 10 7.92 6.91 5.50
C GLN A 10 6.64 7.46 4.87
N PRO A 11 5.45 6.98 5.29
CA PRO A 11 4.19 7.59 4.93
C PRO A 11 4.11 9.06 5.31
N VAL A 12 3.44 9.86 4.48
CA VAL A 12 3.22 11.28 4.79
C VAL A 12 2.41 11.43 6.09
N SER A 13 2.89 12.32 6.96
CA SER A 13 2.23 12.60 8.24
C SER A 13 0.78 13.01 8.04
N GLY A 14 -0.11 12.43 8.85
CA GLY A 14 -1.54 12.76 8.87
C GLY A 14 -1.85 14.21 9.27
N LYS A 15 -0.86 14.93 9.83
CA LYS A 15 -0.96 16.37 10.16
C LYS A 15 -0.75 17.27 8.94
N ILE A 16 -0.03 16.78 7.93
CA ILE A 16 0.28 17.53 6.70
C ILE A 16 -0.77 17.20 5.63
N VAL A 17 -1.03 15.90 5.43
CA VAL A 17 -2.06 15.41 4.50
C VAL A 17 -3.09 14.61 5.29
N PRO A 18 -4.37 15.00 5.30
CA PRO A 18 -5.39 14.28 6.04
C PRO A 18 -5.51 12.86 5.49
N ARG A 19 -5.82 11.89 6.37
CA ARG A 19 -5.80 10.46 6.02
C ARG A 19 -6.82 10.07 4.96
N TYR A 20 -7.88 10.87 4.75
CA TYR A 20 -8.88 10.69 3.70
C TYR A 20 -8.45 11.27 2.34
N ALA A 21 -7.30 11.94 2.24
CA ALA A 21 -6.70 12.42 0.98
C ALA A 21 -5.45 11.61 0.58
N GLY A 22 -4.89 11.94 -0.60
CA GLY A 22 -3.66 11.36 -1.13
C GLY A 22 -3.84 10.03 -1.88
N PRO A 23 -2.73 9.45 -2.37
CA PRO A 23 -2.72 8.19 -3.09
C PRO A 23 -3.32 7.03 -2.28
N SER A 24 -4.03 6.15 -2.98
CA SER A 24 -4.69 4.97 -2.39
C SER A 24 -3.75 3.76 -2.31
N THR A 25 -2.51 3.95 -1.85
CA THR A 25 -1.55 2.84 -1.62
C THR A 25 -1.83 2.14 -0.29
N PHE A 26 -1.23 0.97 -0.06
CA PHE A 26 -1.32 0.30 1.23
C PHE A 26 -0.59 1.10 2.31
N ALA A 27 -1.23 1.32 3.45
CA ALA A 27 -0.73 2.09 4.58
C ALA A 27 -0.22 3.51 4.24
N ARG A 28 -0.59 4.05 3.06
CA ARG A 28 -0.06 5.30 2.50
C ARG A 28 1.47 5.25 2.30
N LEU A 29 2.02 4.06 2.05
CA LEU A 29 3.41 3.87 1.66
C LEU A 29 3.68 4.38 0.24
N PRO A 30 4.93 4.71 -0.11
CA PRO A 30 5.32 5.10 -1.46
C PRO A 30 5.04 3.99 -2.50
N GLU A 31 4.84 4.38 -3.76
CA GLU A 31 4.79 3.45 -4.87
C GLU A 31 6.20 3.09 -5.34
N ILE A 32 6.33 2.01 -6.14
CA ILE A 32 7.65 1.58 -6.64
C ILE A 32 8.33 2.63 -7.53
N ARG A 33 7.56 3.54 -8.15
CA ARG A 33 8.10 4.67 -8.93
C ARG A 33 8.67 5.79 -8.05
N ASP A 34 8.32 5.81 -6.77
CA ASP A 34 8.74 6.84 -5.81
C ASP A 34 10.02 6.43 -5.06
N VAL A 35 10.52 5.21 -5.27
CA VAL A 35 11.69 4.65 -4.59
C VAL A 35 12.66 4.02 -5.58
N THR A 36 13.96 4.14 -5.33
CA THR A 36 15.00 3.51 -6.17
C THR A 36 15.16 2.01 -5.89
N SER A 37 14.81 1.57 -4.68
CA SER A 37 14.85 0.18 -4.26
C SER A 37 13.82 -0.08 -3.16
N CYS A 38 13.38 -1.33 -3.05
CA CYS A 38 12.53 -1.80 -1.95
C CYS A 38 12.99 -3.19 -1.51
N ASP A 39 13.07 -3.41 -0.20
CA ASP A 39 13.35 -4.75 0.34
C ASP A 39 12.06 -5.61 0.39
N ILE A 40 10.90 -4.95 0.55
CA ILE A 40 9.58 -5.57 0.57
C ILE A 40 8.64 -4.77 -0.33
N ALA A 41 7.92 -5.48 -1.20
CA ALA A 41 6.87 -4.91 -2.04
C ALA A 41 5.51 -5.51 -1.68
N LEU A 42 4.48 -4.66 -1.63
CA LEU A 42 3.10 -5.08 -1.39
C LEU A 42 2.32 -5.07 -2.71
N LEU A 43 1.98 -6.26 -3.20
CA LEU A 43 1.23 -6.45 -4.44
C LEU A 43 -0.20 -6.89 -4.15
N GLY A 44 -1.17 -6.25 -4.80
CA GLY A 44 -2.56 -6.69 -4.80
C GLY A 44 -2.89 -7.39 -6.11
N ILE A 45 -3.50 -8.58 -6.03
CA ILE A 45 -3.95 -9.35 -7.20
C ILE A 45 -5.49 -9.30 -7.24
N PRO A 46 -6.11 -8.43 -8.07
CA PRO A 46 -7.56 -8.29 -8.14
C PRO A 46 -8.18 -9.36 -9.05
N PHE A 47 -8.23 -10.61 -8.57
CA PHE A 47 -8.70 -11.76 -9.33
C PHE A 47 -9.71 -12.61 -8.54
N ASP A 48 -10.79 -13.05 -9.19
CA ASP A 48 -11.78 -13.94 -8.59
C ASP A 48 -12.51 -14.85 -9.61
N SER A 49 -11.99 -15.01 -10.84
CA SER A 49 -12.66 -15.82 -11.87
C SER A 49 -12.74 -17.32 -11.54
N GLY A 50 -11.98 -17.79 -10.56
CA GLY A 50 -12.05 -19.17 -10.05
C GLY A 50 -13.07 -19.39 -8.93
N THR A 51 -13.88 -18.38 -8.56
CA THR A 51 -14.88 -18.52 -7.49
C THR A 51 -16.12 -19.30 -7.96
N SER A 52 -16.58 -20.26 -7.14
CA SER A 52 -17.70 -21.16 -7.48
C SER A 52 -19.08 -20.66 -7.04
N TYR A 53 -19.15 -19.64 -6.17
CA TYR A 53 -20.39 -19.12 -5.63
C TYR A 53 -20.47 -17.60 -5.65
N ARG A 54 -19.92 -16.92 -4.64
CA ARG A 54 -20.00 -15.46 -4.49
C ARG A 54 -18.74 -14.77 -5.01
N PRO A 55 -18.77 -14.12 -6.20
CA PRO A 55 -17.67 -13.30 -6.68
C PRO A 55 -17.57 -11.99 -5.89
N GLY A 56 -16.44 -11.28 -6.05
CA GLY A 56 -16.20 -9.97 -5.42
C GLY A 56 -14.81 -9.82 -4.82
N ALA A 57 -14.04 -10.91 -4.66
CA ALA A 57 -12.68 -10.84 -4.10
C ALA A 57 -11.74 -10.00 -4.96
N ARG A 58 -12.03 -9.79 -6.25
CA ARG A 58 -11.26 -8.86 -7.12
C ARG A 58 -11.24 -7.42 -6.60
N PHE A 59 -12.24 -7.00 -5.83
CA PHE A 59 -12.30 -5.68 -5.20
C PHE A 59 -11.53 -5.61 -3.88
N GLY A 60 -11.13 -6.76 -3.33
CA GLY A 60 -10.42 -6.91 -2.05
C GLY A 60 -9.14 -6.07 -1.95
N PRO A 61 -8.21 -6.10 -2.91
CA PRO A 61 -6.99 -5.31 -2.84
C PRO A 61 -7.23 -3.81 -2.64
N GLN A 62 -8.22 -3.24 -3.34
CA GLN A 62 -8.58 -1.83 -3.19
C GLN A 62 -9.25 -1.55 -1.85
N ALA A 63 -10.14 -2.44 -1.38
CA ALA A 63 -10.77 -2.33 -0.07
C ALA A 63 -9.74 -2.38 1.07
N ILE A 64 -8.75 -3.28 1.00
CA ILE A 64 -7.66 -3.39 1.98
C ILE A 64 -6.82 -2.10 2.00
N ARG A 65 -6.46 -1.55 0.83
CA ARG A 65 -5.73 -0.27 0.75
C ARG A 65 -6.50 0.86 1.42
N GLN A 66 -7.81 0.98 1.15
CA GLN A 66 -8.66 1.98 1.79
C GLN A 66 -8.77 1.80 3.31
N ALA A 67 -8.94 0.57 3.79
CA ALA A 67 -9.01 0.27 5.22
C ALA A 67 -7.69 0.59 5.94
N SER A 68 -6.55 0.37 5.27
CA SER A 68 -5.21 0.56 5.85
C SER A 68 -4.82 2.02 6.13
N ARG A 69 -5.59 3.02 5.65
CA ARG A 69 -5.24 4.46 5.75
C ARG A 69 -5.14 4.97 7.19
N HIS A 70 -5.77 4.27 8.14
CA HIS A 70 -5.77 4.62 9.56
C HIS A 70 -4.61 4.03 10.35
N LEU A 71 -3.81 3.13 9.76
CA LEU A 71 -2.63 2.58 10.43
C LEU A 71 -1.69 3.73 10.87
N ARG A 72 -1.28 3.69 12.14
CA ARG A 72 -0.31 4.63 12.71
C ARG A 72 1.08 4.04 12.56
N THR A 73 1.96 4.85 11.99
CA THR A 73 3.41 4.68 11.90
C THR A 73 4.05 5.77 12.72
#